data_AF-A0ABD5NPV0-F1
#
_entry.id   AF-A0ABD5NPV0-F1
#
_cell.length_a   1.000
_cell.length_b   1.000
_cell.length_c   1.000
_cell.angle_alpha   90.00
_cell.angle_beta   90.00
_cell.angle_gamma   90.00
#
_symmetry.space_group_name_H-M   'P 1'
#
loop_
_entity.id
_entity.type
_entity.pdbx_description
1 polymer ?
#
loop_
_entity_poly.entity_id
_entity_poly.type
_entity_poly.pdbx_seq_one_letter_code
_entity_poly.pdbx_strand_id
1 'polypeptide(L)'
;MAPTDDGRDPRRASHAALQGIRRELRRHPAITSVDGHPHDALYTQLRAAIDPLLVGSDAPPGTLTVAWFVRPAGAPPHFRFHYADDTGFDCGWHHHEQTHVDGLGHYQERASDGDSYAYEPFAFNSVEPARVTWEILDEVTAILSEK
;
A
#
# COMPACT_ATOMS: atom_id res chain seq x y z
N MET A 1 -22.14 25.94 16.61
CA MET A 1 -20.71 25.98 16.24
C MET A 1 -20.49 24.85 15.24
N ALA A 2 -20.46 25.16 13.96
CA ALA A 2 -20.16 24.17 12.92
C ALA A 2 -18.65 23.87 12.95
N PRO A 3 -18.21 22.62 12.70
CA PRO A 3 -16.79 22.32 12.62
C PRO A 3 -16.21 23.08 11.42
N THR A 4 -15.07 23.74 11.65
CA THR A 4 -14.28 24.38 10.60
C THR A 4 -13.79 23.31 9.64
N ASP A 5 -14.39 23.27 8.45
CA ASP A 5 -13.77 22.72 7.25
C ASP A 5 -12.41 23.42 7.11
N ASP A 6 -11.31 22.70 7.33
CA ASP A 6 -9.97 23.26 7.25
C ASP A 6 -9.58 23.65 5.81
N GLY A 7 -10.52 23.51 4.85
CA GLY A 7 -10.39 23.96 3.48
C GLY A 7 -9.35 23.17 2.69
N ARG A 8 -8.83 22.07 3.25
CA ARG A 8 -7.83 21.26 2.60
C ARG A 8 -8.51 20.27 1.66
N ASP A 9 -8.43 20.56 0.37
CA ASP A 9 -8.86 19.64 -0.70
C ASP A 9 -8.34 18.20 -0.44
N PRO A 10 -9.23 17.24 -0.13
CA PRO A 10 -8.85 15.87 0.20
C PRO A 10 -8.05 15.19 -0.90
N ARG A 11 -8.28 15.56 -2.17
CA ARG A 11 -7.51 15.05 -3.30
C ARG A 11 -6.06 15.51 -3.22
N ARG A 12 -5.83 16.80 -2.95
CA ARG A 12 -4.48 17.34 -2.78
C ARG A 12 -3.79 16.78 -1.54
N ALA A 13 -4.52 16.58 -0.45
CA ALA A 13 -3.99 15.94 0.75
C ALA A 13 -3.56 14.48 0.49
N SER A 14 -4.40 13.72 -0.22
CA SER A 14 -4.12 12.35 -0.64
C SER A 14 -2.88 12.28 -1.52
N HIS A 15 -2.79 13.16 -2.51
CA HIS A 15 -1.61 13.25 -3.37
C HIS A 15 -0.34 13.64 -2.60
N ALA A 16 -0.44 14.56 -1.63
CA ALA A 16 0.70 14.92 -0.78
C ALA A 16 1.17 13.74 0.08
N ALA A 17 0.24 12.91 0.57
CA ALA A 17 0.57 11.66 1.26
C ALA A 17 1.29 10.69 0.32
N LEU A 18 0.78 10.49 -0.91
CA LEU A 18 1.44 9.66 -1.92
C LEU A 18 2.84 10.18 -2.29
N GLN A 19 3.06 11.50 -2.35
CA GLN A 19 4.41 12.04 -2.52
C GLN A 19 5.36 11.66 -1.36
N GLY A 20 4.83 11.60 -0.12
CA GLY A 20 5.55 11.09 1.05
C GLY A 20 5.91 9.62 0.88
N ILE A 21 4.91 8.77 0.61
CA ILE A 21 5.08 7.34 0.36
C ILE A 21 6.11 7.09 -0.74
N ARG A 22 6.03 7.84 -1.85
CA ARG A 22 6.99 7.73 -2.97
C ARG A 22 8.43 7.98 -2.54
N ARG A 23 8.66 8.93 -1.61
CA ARG A 23 10.00 9.20 -1.08
C ARG A 23 10.51 8.04 -0.24
N GLU A 24 9.65 7.43 0.57
CA GLU A 24 10.02 6.29 1.41
C GLU A 24 10.25 5.02 0.57
N LEU A 25 9.37 4.72 -0.38
CA LEU A 25 9.56 3.59 -1.31
C LEU A 25 10.92 3.68 -2.03
N ARG A 26 11.30 4.86 -2.50
CA ARG A 26 12.60 5.09 -3.18
C ARG A 26 13.83 4.89 -2.29
N ARG A 27 13.68 4.81 -0.97
CA ARG A 27 14.78 4.56 -0.03
C ARG A 27 14.98 3.08 0.25
N HIS A 28 14.02 2.22 -0.11
CA HIS A 28 14.11 0.80 0.15
C HIS A 28 14.99 0.10 -0.90
N PRO A 29 15.96 -0.75 -0.50
CA PRO A 29 16.90 -1.38 -1.45
C PRO A 29 16.25 -2.26 -2.52
N ALA A 30 15.15 -2.94 -2.19
CA ALA A 30 14.43 -3.80 -3.15
C ALA A 30 13.65 -3.02 -4.22
N ILE A 31 13.46 -1.71 -4.06
CA ILE A 31 12.62 -0.90 -4.96
C ILE A 31 13.47 -0.34 -6.10
N THR A 32 13.18 -0.75 -7.34
CA THR A 32 13.96 -0.37 -8.53
C THR A 32 13.36 0.82 -9.28
N SER A 33 12.04 1.01 -9.21
CA SER A 33 11.35 2.16 -9.78
C SER A 33 10.10 2.52 -8.97
N VAL A 34 9.65 3.78 -9.07
CA VAL A 34 8.37 4.22 -8.48
C VAL A 34 7.72 5.29 -9.35
N ASP A 35 6.58 4.94 -9.93
CA ASP A 35 5.81 5.77 -10.86
C ASP A 35 4.44 6.13 -10.31
N GLY A 36 4.02 7.37 -10.58
CA GLY A 36 2.69 7.86 -10.22
C GLY A 36 1.70 7.63 -11.34
N HIS A 37 0.50 7.13 -10.99
CA HIS A 37 -0.60 6.85 -11.91
C HIS A 37 -1.92 7.54 -11.48
N PRO A 38 -2.70 8.10 -12.42
CA PRO A 38 -2.33 8.37 -13.81
C PRO A 38 -1.11 9.31 -13.90
N HIS A 39 -0.42 9.34 -15.05
CA HIS A 39 0.77 10.17 -15.27
C HIS A 39 0.43 11.65 -15.44
N ASP A 40 -0.26 12.23 -14.46
CA ASP A 40 -0.62 13.64 -14.38
C ASP A 40 -0.03 14.28 -13.11
N ALA A 41 -0.29 15.58 -12.94
CA ALA A 41 0.23 16.34 -11.80
C ALA A 41 -0.34 15.90 -10.43
N LEU A 42 -1.45 15.16 -10.41
CA LEU A 42 -2.16 14.74 -9.20
C LEU A 42 -2.53 13.24 -9.28
N TYR A 43 -1.51 12.41 -9.45
CA TYR A 43 -1.64 10.96 -9.42
C TYR A 43 -2.31 10.47 -8.14
N THR A 44 -3.12 9.43 -8.26
CA THR A 44 -3.93 8.83 -7.18
C THR A 44 -3.40 7.48 -6.72
N GLN A 45 -2.38 6.97 -7.40
CA GLN A 45 -1.76 5.69 -7.12
C GLN A 45 -0.26 5.76 -7.41
N LEU A 46 0.53 4.94 -6.72
CA LEU A 46 1.91 4.61 -7.06
C LEU A 46 2.00 3.17 -7.54
N ARG A 47 2.92 2.91 -8.46
CA ARG A 47 3.39 1.56 -8.80
C ARG A 47 4.89 1.53 -8.58
N ALA A 48 5.35 0.64 -7.71
CA ALA A 48 6.75 0.44 -7.42
C ALA A 48 7.18 -0.95 -7.87
N ALA A 49 8.21 -1.02 -8.70
CA ALA A 49 8.82 -2.30 -9.07
C ALA A 49 9.71 -2.79 -7.92
N ILE A 50 9.53 -4.05 -7.54
CA ILE A 50 10.32 -4.73 -6.51
C ILE A 50 11.17 -5.80 -7.19
N ASP A 51 12.47 -5.78 -6.91
CA ASP A 51 13.42 -6.82 -7.27
C ASP A 51 13.92 -7.50 -5.99
N PRO A 52 13.37 -8.68 -5.63
CA PRO A 52 13.74 -9.40 -4.41
C PRO A 52 15.21 -9.81 -4.36
N LEU A 53 15.88 -9.98 -5.52
CA LEU A 53 17.30 -10.34 -5.59
C LEU A 53 18.19 -9.28 -4.94
N LEU A 54 17.77 -8.00 -4.94
CA LEU A 54 18.51 -6.91 -4.31
C LEU A 54 18.53 -6.98 -2.78
N VAL A 55 17.67 -7.79 -2.18
CA VAL A 55 17.62 -8.08 -0.75
C VAL A 55 17.89 -9.55 -0.42
N GLY A 56 18.38 -10.32 -1.40
CA GLY A 56 18.82 -11.70 -1.21
C GLY A 56 17.71 -12.76 -1.22
N SER A 57 16.55 -12.46 -1.81
CA SER A 57 15.48 -13.42 -2.06
C SER A 57 15.47 -13.85 -3.53
N ASP A 58 15.25 -15.15 -3.78
CA ASP A 58 15.09 -15.72 -5.13
C ASP A 58 13.64 -15.64 -5.62
N ALA A 59 12.75 -14.97 -4.89
CA ALA A 59 11.36 -14.77 -5.29
C ALA A 59 11.27 -13.97 -6.61
N PRO A 60 10.22 -14.21 -7.43
CA PRO A 60 10.01 -13.48 -8.67
C PRO A 60 9.88 -11.96 -8.44
N PRO A 61 10.38 -11.11 -9.36
CA PRO A 61 10.09 -9.68 -9.35
C PRO A 61 8.59 -9.41 -9.40
N GLY A 62 8.17 -8.32 -8.78
CA GLY A 62 6.76 -7.95 -8.70
C GLY A 62 6.53 -6.45 -8.62
N THR A 63 5.26 -6.07 -8.53
CA THR A 63 4.85 -4.67 -8.43
C THR A 63 4.06 -4.43 -7.16
N LEU A 64 4.53 -3.49 -6.33
CA LEU A 64 3.77 -2.93 -5.23
C LEU A 64 2.95 -1.72 -5.69
N THR A 65 1.64 -1.88 -5.71
CA THR A 65 0.66 -0.85 -6.04
C THR A 65 0.11 -0.20 -4.78
N VAL A 66 0.24 1.13 -4.67
CA VAL A 66 -0.17 1.87 -3.47
C VAL A 66 -1.20 2.93 -3.81
N ALA A 67 -2.33 2.95 -3.09
CA ALA A 67 -3.29 4.05 -3.14
C ALA A 67 -3.58 4.56 -1.72
N TRP A 68 -3.79 5.87 -1.59
CA TRP A 68 -4.01 6.54 -0.32
C TRP A 68 -5.07 7.64 -0.48
N PHE A 69 -6.04 7.68 0.42
CA PHE A 69 -7.16 8.60 0.43
C PHE A 69 -7.31 9.21 1.82
N VAL A 70 -7.00 10.50 1.93
CA VAL A 70 -7.29 11.30 3.12
C VAL A 70 -8.79 11.55 3.19
N ARG A 71 -9.38 11.27 4.35
CA ARG A 71 -10.83 11.43 4.57
C ARG A 71 -11.16 12.73 5.30
N PRO A 72 -12.38 13.29 5.11
CA PRO A 72 -12.83 14.48 5.82
C PRO A 72 -12.92 14.28 7.34
N ALA A 73 -12.96 15.39 8.06
CA ALA A 73 -13.34 15.47 9.48
C ALA A 73 -12.51 14.57 10.43
N GLY A 74 -11.24 14.32 10.10
CA GLY A 74 -10.35 13.51 10.93
C GLY A 74 -10.69 12.02 10.96
N ALA A 75 -11.56 11.56 10.04
CA ALA A 75 -11.81 10.14 9.91
C ALA A 75 -10.53 9.40 9.45
N PRO A 76 -10.35 8.13 9.86
CA PRO A 76 -9.18 7.35 9.47
C PRO A 76 -8.99 7.32 7.95
N PRO A 77 -7.76 7.43 7.43
CA PRO A 77 -7.50 7.40 6.00
C PRO A 77 -7.94 6.05 5.41
N HIS A 78 -8.26 6.03 4.13
CA HIS A 78 -8.31 4.76 3.40
C HIS A 78 -7.04 4.56 2.62
N PHE A 79 -6.51 3.36 2.63
CA PHE A 79 -5.34 3.05 1.83
C PHE A 79 -5.28 1.56 1.49
N ARG A 80 -4.49 1.26 0.46
CA ARG A 80 -4.13 -0.10 0.08
C ARG A 80 -2.69 -0.15 -0.40
N PHE A 81 -2.02 -1.24 -0.06
CA PHE A 81 -0.75 -1.65 -0.61
C PHE A 81 -0.95 -3.07 -1.15
N HIS A 82 -0.71 -3.27 -2.44
CA HIS A 82 -1.00 -4.52 -3.12
C HIS A 82 0.22 -4.98 -3.91
N TYR A 83 0.81 -6.10 -3.53
CA TYR A 83 1.92 -6.74 -4.22
C TYR A 83 1.40 -7.86 -5.13
N ALA A 84 1.84 -7.88 -6.38
CA ALA A 84 1.59 -9.00 -7.28
C ALA A 84 2.83 -9.28 -8.12
N ASP A 85 3.04 -10.55 -8.45
CA ASP A 85 4.10 -11.00 -9.35
C ASP A 85 3.53 -11.79 -10.55
N ASP A 86 4.42 -12.13 -11.49
CA ASP A 86 4.04 -12.79 -12.74
C ASP A 86 3.74 -14.29 -12.57
N THR A 87 3.86 -14.85 -11.37
CA THR A 87 3.48 -16.25 -11.07
C THR A 87 2.01 -16.40 -10.68
N GLY A 88 1.30 -15.29 -10.53
CA GLY A 88 -0.10 -15.25 -10.10
C GLY A 88 -0.27 -15.09 -8.59
N PHE A 89 0.83 -14.99 -7.85
CA PHE A 89 0.81 -14.62 -6.44
C PHE A 89 0.39 -13.15 -6.29
N ASP A 90 -0.54 -12.90 -5.39
CA ASP A 90 -1.17 -11.59 -5.21
C ASP A 90 -1.56 -11.39 -3.74
N CYS A 91 -1.02 -10.37 -3.08
CA CYS A 91 -1.34 -10.08 -1.69
C CYS A 91 -1.42 -8.58 -1.41
N GLY A 92 -2.03 -8.20 -0.28
CA GLY A 92 -1.99 -6.81 0.13
C GLY A 92 -2.60 -6.50 1.48
N TRP A 93 -2.31 -5.28 1.92
CA TRP A 93 -2.71 -4.72 3.20
C TRP A 93 -3.58 -3.51 2.95
N HIS A 94 -4.81 -3.60 3.42
CA HIS A 94 -5.88 -2.66 3.13
C HIS A 94 -6.42 -2.08 4.42
N HIS A 95 -6.78 -0.80 4.38
CA HIS A 95 -7.43 -0.10 5.48
C HIS A 95 -8.66 0.65 4.95
N HIS A 96 -9.85 0.06 5.07
CA HIS A 96 -11.13 0.66 4.65
C HIS A 96 -12.32 -0.08 5.28
N GLU A 97 -13.54 0.46 5.15
CA GLU A 97 -14.73 -0.28 5.54
C GLU A 97 -14.96 -1.48 4.60
N GLN A 98 -15.18 -2.68 5.17
CA GLN A 98 -15.30 -3.94 4.43
C GLN A 98 -16.10 -4.99 5.23
N THR A 99 -16.38 -6.15 4.61
CA THR A 99 -17.23 -7.21 5.19
C THR A 99 -16.53 -8.58 5.32
N HIS A 100 -15.24 -8.66 5.00
CA HIS A 100 -14.42 -9.86 5.06
C HIS A 100 -13.94 -10.18 6.49
N VAL A 101 -13.58 -9.15 7.28
CA VAL A 101 -13.12 -9.27 8.67
C VAL A 101 -13.68 -8.14 9.54
N ASP A 102 -13.50 -8.23 10.86
CA ASP A 102 -13.85 -7.12 11.76
C ASP A 102 -12.79 -6.00 11.74
N GLY A 103 -13.24 -4.75 11.72
CA GLY A 103 -12.37 -3.57 11.71
C GLY A 103 -12.02 -3.05 10.30
N LEU A 104 -11.10 -2.08 10.24
CA LEU A 104 -10.73 -1.43 8.98
C LEU A 104 -9.56 -2.12 8.29
N GLY A 105 -8.61 -2.65 9.07
CA GLY A 105 -7.36 -3.21 8.58
C GLY A 105 -7.43 -4.70 8.30
N HIS A 106 -6.98 -5.12 7.13
CA HIS A 106 -6.86 -6.53 6.77
C HIS A 106 -5.70 -6.79 5.83
N TYR A 107 -5.18 -8.01 5.92
CA TYR A 107 -4.35 -8.65 4.92
C TYR A 107 -5.24 -9.49 4.00
N GLN A 108 -4.92 -9.52 2.72
CA GLN A 108 -5.50 -10.44 1.75
C GLN A 108 -4.40 -11.13 0.96
N GLU A 109 -4.62 -12.40 0.62
CA GLU A 109 -3.68 -13.18 -0.18
C GLU A 109 -4.40 -14.13 -1.14
N ARG A 110 -3.86 -14.27 -2.34
CA ARG A 110 -4.15 -15.30 -3.31
C ARG A 110 -2.84 -15.95 -3.74
N ALA A 111 -2.73 -17.25 -3.53
CA ALA A 111 -1.50 -18.00 -3.80
C ALA A 111 -1.21 -18.16 -5.30
N SER A 112 -2.24 -18.31 -6.12
CA SER A 112 -2.11 -18.48 -7.58
C SER A 112 -3.34 -17.98 -8.32
N ASP A 113 -3.18 -17.76 -9.63
CA ASP A 113 -4.28 -17.42 -10.51
C ASP A 113 -5.39 -18.49 -10.47
N GLY A 114 -6.60 -18.06 -10.13
CA GLY A 114 -7.78 -18.94 -10.01
C GLY A 114 -8.15 -19.30 -8.58
N ASP A 115 -7.28 -19.06 -7.60
CA ASP A 115 -7.62 -19.21 -6.19
C ASP A 115 -8.50 -18.04 -5.70
N SER A 116 -9.31 -18.30 -4.67
CA SER A 116 -10.00 -17.25 -3.94
C SER A 116 -9.05 -16.56 -2.97
N TYR A 117 -9.28 -15.28 -2.70
CA TYR A 117 -8.57 -14.59 -1.64
C TYR A 117 -8.89 -15.17 -0.26
N ALA A 118 -7.85 -15.42 0.52
CA ALA A 118 -7.92 -15.52 1.97
C ALA A 118 -7.83 -14.11 2.57
N TYR A 119 -8.50 -13.90 3.71
CA TYR A 119 -8.55 -12.61 4.39
C TYR A 119 -8.26 -12.80 5.88
N GLU A 120 -7.37 -11.97 6.42
CA GLU A 120 -7.01 -12.00 7.83
C GLU A 120 -7.04 -10.58 8.41
N PRO A 121 -7.51 -10.38 9.66
CA PRO A 121 -7.42 -9.08 10.31
C PRO A 121 -5.97 -8.61 10.41
N PHE A 122 -5.72 -7.34 10.11
CA PHE A 122 -4.40 -6.74 10.22
C PHE A 122 -4.47 -5.43 11.00
N ALA A 123 -3.72 -5.36 12.10
CA ALA A 123 -3.68 -4.17 12.95
C ALA A 123 -2.44 -3.34 12.61
N PHE A 124 -2.64 -2.26 11.85
CA PHE A 124 -1.57 -1.32 11.55
C PHE A 124 -1.08 -0.61 12.82
N ASN A 125 0.24 -0.51 12.97
CA ASN A 125 0.88 0.21 14.07
C ASN A 125 0.76 1.74 13.92
N SER A 126 0.38 2.21 12.73
CA SER A 126 0.25 3.64 12.40
C SER A 126 -0.79 3.85 11.31
N VAL A 127 -1.27 5.09 11.18
CA VAL A 127 -2.00 5.58 10.01
C VAL A 127 -1.29 6.77 9.34
N GLU A 128 -0.03 7.00 9.73
CA GLU A 128 0.85 7.98 9.09
C GLU A 128 1.51 7.36 7.85
N PRO A 129 1.44 8.02 6.67
CA PRO A 129 1.87 7.42 5.40
C PRO A 129 3.28 6.85 5.39
N ALA A 130 4.28 7.54 5.95
CA ALA A 130 5.66 7.07 5.94
C ALA A 130 5.84 5.82 6.81
N ARG A 131 5.28 5.83 8.03
CA ARG A 131 5.33 4.67 8.94
C ARG A 131 4.64 3.44 8.36
N VAL A 132 3.44 3.61 7.78
CA VAL A 132 2.72 2.50 7.12
C VAL A 132 3.54 1.96 5.95
N THR A 133 4.22 2.82 5.19
CA THR A 133 5.05 2.37 4.07
C THR A 133 6.17 1.44 4.54
N TRP A 134 6.90 1.82 5.60
CA TRP A 134 7.97 0.98 6.13
C TRP A 134 7.44 -0.31 6.76
N GLU A 135 6.34 -0.24 7.51
CA GLU A 135 5.65 -1.42 8.05
C GLU A 135 5.29 -2.42 6.94
N ILE A 136 4.72 -1.95 5.83
CA ILE A 136 4.38 -2.84 4.71
C ILE A 136 5.61 -3.35 3.94
N LEU A 137 6.68 -2.56 3.82
CA LEU A 137 7.91 -3.03 3.19
C LEU A 137 8.57 -4.17 3.99
N ASP A 138 8.48 -4.12 5.32
CA ASP A 138 8.93 -5.20 6.19
C ASP A 138 8.10 -6.47 5.95
N GLU A 139 6.76 -6.34 5.91
CA GLU A 139 5.83 -7.46 5.66
C GLU A 139 6.05 -8.10 4.27
N VAL A 140 6.18 -7.28 3.22
CA VAL A 140 6.46 -7.75 1.85
C VAL A 140 7.81 -8.48 1.82
N THR A 141 8.84 -7.95 2.47
CA THR A 141 10.16 -8.59 2.51
C THR A 141 10.12 -9.92 3.25
N ALA A 142 9.35 -10.02 4.35
CA ALA A 142 9.16 -11.27 5.07
C ALA A 142 8.51 -12.34 4.17
N ILE A 143 7.41 -12.01 3.50
CA ILE A 143 6.73 -12.92 2.56
C ILE A 143 7.67 -13.38 1.44
N LEU A 144 8.43 -12.46 0.86
CA LEU A 144 9.38 -12.79 -0.21
C LEU A 144 10.56 -13.63 0.27
N SER A 145 10.90 -13.60 1.56
CA SER A 145 11.98 -14.41 2.13
C SER A 145 11.54 -15.84 2.46
N GLU A 146 10.24 -16.09 2.59
CA GLU A 146 9.65 -17.39 2.90
C GLU A 146 9.25 -18.20 1.65
N LYS A 147 9.30 -17.57 0.47
CA LYS A 147 9.04 -18.20 -0.84
C LYS A 147 10.33 -18.67 -1.51
#